data_AF-A0A5X8YYU8-F1
#
_entry.id   AF-A0A5X8YYU8-F1
#
_cell.length_a   1.000
_cell.length_b   1.000
_cell.length_c   1.000
_cell.angle_alpha   90.00
_cell.angle_beta   90.00
_cell.angle_gamma   90.00
#
_symmetry.space_group_name_H-M   'P 1'
#
loop_
_entity.id
_entity.type
_entity.pdbx_description
1 polymer ?
#
loop_
_entity_poly.entity_id
_entity_poly.type
_entity_poly.pdbx_seq_one_letter_code
_entity_poly.pdbx_strand_id
1 'polypeptide(L)'
;QMLMGKKDPNYAKRADLFNRTRDNRGLLILDKTKEEFFQFNTPLSGLDTLQAQAQEHMFFVSAIPSVKFAGLSPTGLNASSEGEIRVFYDTIAALATRLLKKPLKKVLDIIQLSEFGDIDPDITFEFEPLHELTREQLANIRKTEAETDQIYESAGAVTNNEVRERLATAPDSPYSGIDLSGEIEIDDTEENPPQDPNAYPEADFTQRGD
;
A
#
# COMPACT_ATOMS: atom_id res chain seq x y z
N GLN A 1 -11.55 42.48 36.19
CA GLN A 1 -11.35 43.69 37.02
C GLN A 1 -12.59 44.56 36.88
N MET A 2 -13.32 44.79 37.96
CA MET A 2 -14.58 45.56 37.96
C MET A 2 -14.31 47.00 37.50
N LEU A 3 -15.04 47.47 36.49
CA LEU A 3 -15.04 48.85 36.02
C LEU A 3 -15.74 49.75 37.07
N MET A 4 -14.99 50.21 38.06
CA MET A 4 -15.42 51.34 38.89
C MET A 4 -14.88 52.64 38.28
N GLY A 5 -15.74 53.33 37.54
CA GLY A 5 -15.52 54.69 37.05
C GLY A 5 -16.87 55.41 37.02
N LYS A 6 -16.88 56.71 37.35
CA LYS A 6 -18.07 57.57 37.40
C LYS A 6 -19.08 57.24 36.30
N LYS A 7 -20.37 57.26 36.65
CA LYS A 7 -21.53 57.07 35.75
C LYS A 7 -21.42 58.01 34.54
N ASP A 8 -20.78 57.57 33.46
CA ASP A 8 -20.72 58.30 32.20
C ASP A 8 -22.05 58.06 31.47
N PRO A 9 -22.90 59.08 31.32
CA PRO A 9 -24.22 58.93 30.70
C PRO A 9 -24.13 58.50 29.22
N ASN A 10 -22.95 58.56 28.59
CA ASN A 10 -22.74 58.21 27.19
C ASN A 10 -22.12 56.82 26.97
N TYR A 11 -21.82 56.05 28.03
CA TYR A 11 -21.20 54.73 27.89
C TYR A 11 -21.99 53.79 26.95
N ALA A 12 -23.32 53.78 27.07
CA ALA A 12 -24.18 52.96 26.22
C ALA A 12 -24.09 53.34 24.73
N LYS A 13 -24.01 54.64 24.41
CA LYS A 13 -23.85 55.11 23.03
C LYS A 13 -22.48 54.74 22.46
N ARG A 14 -21.43 54.75 23.30
CA ARG A 14 -20.08 54.35 22.92
C ARG A 14 -19.97 52.84 22.69
N ALA A 15 -20.63 52.04 23.53
CA ALA A 15 -20.72 50.60 23.33
C ALA A 15 -21.50 50.24 22.05
N ASP A 16 -22.59 50.95 21.75
CA ASP A 16 -23.33 50.76 20.50
C ASP A 16 -22.50 51.15 19.26
N LEU A 17 -21.81 52.31 19.32
CA LEU A 17 -20.90 52.73 18.26
C LEU A 17 -19.79 51.69 18.04
N PHE A 18 -19.16 51.22 19.12
CA PHE A 18 -18.12 50.19 19.05
C PHE A 18 -18.65 48.91 18.40
N ASN A 19 -19.84 48.42 18.79
CA ASN A 19 -20.41 47.21 18.23
C ASN A 19 -20.76 47.36 16.73
N ARG A 20 -21.20 48.55 16.32
CA ARG A 20 -21.52 48.87 14.92
C ARG A 20 -20.28 49.07 14.05
N THR A 21 -19.17 49.53 14.62
CA THR A 21 -17.91 49.74 13.90
C THR A 21 -16.89 48.62 14.14
N ARG A 22 -17.27 47.53 14.82
CA ARG A 22 -16.44 46.33 15.04
C ARG A 22 -16.36 45.46 13.77
N ASP A 23 -16.01 46.10 12.65
CA ASP A 23 -15.68 45.45 11.38
C ASP A 23 -14.27 45.92 10.97
N ASN A 24 -13.57 45.14 10.17
CA ASN A 24 -12.22 45.45 9.68
C ASN A 24 -12.17 46.72 8.80
N ARG A 25 -13.33 47.24 8.40
CA ARG A 25 -13.50 48.50 7.65
C ARG A 25 -13.82 49.71 8.54
N GLY A 26 -13.98 49.52 9.85
CA GLY A 26 -14.26 50.58 10.81
C GLY A 26 -13.00 51.31 11.29
N LEU A 27 -13.17 52.57 11.73
CA LEU A 27 -12.12 53.36 12.37
C LEU A 27 -12.41 53.46 13.87
N LEU A 28 -11.45 53.04 14.70
CA LEU A 28 -11.50 53.23 16.15
C LEU A 28 -10.62 54.42 16.54
N ILE A 29 -11.25 55.45 17.10
CA ILE A 29 -10.55 56.64 17.63
C ILE A 29 -10.54 56.54 19.16
N LEU A 30 -9.36 56.69 19.77
CA LEU A 30 -9.14 56.54 21.22
C LEU A 30 -8.43 57.78 21.77
N ASP A 31 -8.80 58.17 22.99
CA ASP A 31 -8.07 59.21 23.74
C ASP A 31 -6.83 58.59 24.42
N LYS A 32 -5.65 59.01 23.97
CA LYS A 32 -4.34 58.54 24.46
C LYS A 32 -4.16 58.63 25.98
N THR A 33 -4.87 59.51 26.68
CA THR A 33 -4.68 59.76 28.12
C THR A 33 -5.66 59.02 29.03
N LYS A 34 -6.79 58.57 28.48
CA LYS A 34 -7.90 57.99 29.27
C LYS A 34 -8.30 56.60 28.82
N GLU A 35 -7.84 56.15 27.66
CA GLU A 35 -8.33 54.95 27.00
C GLU A 35 -7.17 54.09 26.48
N GLU A 36 -7.20 52.82 26.86
CA GLU A 36 -6.25 51.81 26.39
C GLU A 36 -7.00 50.77 25.56
N PHE A 37 -6.39 50.35 24.46
CA PHE A 37 -6.91 49.30 23.60
C PHE A 37 -5.92 48.16 23.53
N PHE A 38 -6.37 46.98 23.92
CA PHE A 38 -5.61 45.74 23.82
C PHE A 38 -6.24 44.87 22.75
N GLN A 39 -5.46 44.53 21.72
CA GLN A 39 -5.83 43.46 20.80
C GLN A 39 -5.32 42.13 21.37
N PHE A 40 -6.25 41.31 21.84
CA PHE A 40 -5.92 39.92 22.15
C PHE A 40 -5.84 39.15 20.84
N ASN A 41 -4.63 38.95 20.33
CA ASN A 41 -4.42 38.00 19.25
C ASN A 41 -4.68 36.60 19.81
N THR A 42 -5.73 35.95 19.33
CA THR A 42 -5.93 34.51 19.55
C THR A 42 -5.07 33.79 18.51
N PRO A 43 -3.96 33.15 18.90
CA PRO A 43 -3.16 32.40 17.94
C PRO A 43 -4.01 31.24 17.41
N LEU A 44 -4.15 31.17 16.08
CA LEU A 44 -4.80 30.05 15.37
C LEU A 44 -3.81 28.91 15.06
N SER A 45 -2.65 28.91 15.72
CA SER A 45 -1.65 27.85 15.60
C SER A 45 -2.24 26.52 16.09
N GLY A 46 -2.20 25.48 15.27
CA GLY A 46 -2.80 24.17 15.57
C GLY A 46 -4.25 24.02 15.13
N LEU A 47 -4.83 25.00 14.42
CA LEU A 47 -6.12 24.80 13.76
C LEU A 47 -6.01 23.81 12.60
N ASP A 48 -4.88 23.81 11.90
CA ASP A 48 -4.54 22.88 10.84
C ASP A 48 -4.51 21.42 11.34
N THR A 49 -3.94 21.18 12.52
CA THR A 49 -3.88 19.84 13.12
C THR A 49 -5.25 19.35 13.57
N LEU A 50 -6.05 20.21 14.19
CA LEU A 50 -7.45 19.89 14.54
C LEU A 50 -8.30 19.61 13.31
N GLN A 51 -8.12 20.39 12.24
CA GLN A 51 -8.84 20.20 10.99
C GLN A 51 -8.44 18.88 10.30
N ALA A 52 -7.15 18.52 10.31
CA ALA A 52 -6.67 17.24 9.79
C ALA A 52 -7.25 16.06 10.58
N GLN A 53 -7.23 16.10 11.91
CA GLN A 53 -7.84 15.04 12.75
C GLN A 53 -9.35 14.92 12.53
N ALA A 54 -10.05 16.05 12.37
CA ALA A 54 -11.47 16.04 12.05
C ALA A 54 -11.77 15.37 10.69
N GLN A 55 -10.88 15.55 9.70
CA GLN A 55 -10.99 14.85 8.42
C GLN A 55 -10.72 13.34 8.55
N GLU A 56 -9.72 12.94 9.34
CA GLU A 56 -9.45 11.51 9.62
C GLU A 56 -10.66 10.81 10.27
N HIS A 57 -11.37 11.49 11.18
CA HIS A 57 -12.57 10.96 11.82
C HIS A 57 -13.70 10.63 10.83
N MET A 58 -13.76 11.30 9.67
CA MET A 58 -14.77 11.02 8.64
C MET A 58 -14.60 9.61 8.06
N PHE A 59 -13.36 9.11 7.98
CA PHE A 59 -13.04 7.84 7.34
C PHE A 59 -13.21 6.64 8.30
N PHE A 60 -13.18 6.90 9.60
CA PHE A 60 -13.30 5.88 10.65
C PHE A 60 -14.59 5.05 10.54
N VAL A 61 -15.70 5.69 10.20
CA VAL A 61 -17.01 5.00 10.09
C VAL A 61 -17.06 4.05 8.90
N SER A 62 -16.48 4.44 7.77
CA SER A 62 -16.46 3.62 6.56
C SER A 62 -15.37 2.56 6.55
N ALA A 63 -14.41 2.62 7.47
CA ALA A 63 -13.21 1.78 7.49
C ALA A 63 -12.44 1.80 6.15
N ILE A 64 -12.52 2.90 5.40
CA ILE A 64 -11.81 3.10 4.14
C ILE A 64 -10.57 3.95 4.47
N PRO A 65 -9.36 3.55 4.07
CA PRO A 65 -8.16 4.36 4.25
C PRO A 65 -8.26 5.71 3.55
N SER A 66 -7.66 6.75 4.14
CA SER A 66 -7.66 8.12 3.60
C SER A 66 -7.09 8.20 2.18
N VAL A 67 -6.06 7.38 1.88
CA VAL A 67 -5.46 7.29 0.54
C VAL A 67 -6.46 6.79 -0.50
N LYS A 68 -7.30 5.82 -0.16
CA LYS A 68 -8.30 5.26 -1.08
C LYS A 68 -9.56 6.13 -1.16
N PHE A 69 -9.95 6.79 -0.06
CA PHE A 69 -11.13 7.63 -0.02
C PHE A 69 -10.90 9.01 -0.64
N ALA A 70 -9.83 9.70 -0.23
CA ALA A 70 -9.57 11.09 -0.57
C ALA A 70 -8.38 11.29 -1.52
N GLY A 71 -7.61 10.23 -1.82
CA GLY A 71 -6.39 10.35 -2.64
C GLY A 71 -5.27 11.11 -1.94
N LEU A 72 -5.36 11.31 -0.62
CA LEU A 72 -4.36 12.02 0.15
C LEU A 72 -3.16 11.11 0.39
N SER A 73 -1.96 11.61 0.11
CA SER A 73 -0.73 10.93 0.52
C SER A 73 -0.53 11.12 2.03
N PRO A 74 -0.10 10.09 2.76
CA PRO A 74 0.11 10.21 4.19
C PRO A 74 1.27 11.19 4.48
N THR A 75 1.10 12.06 5.46
CA THR A 75 2.08 13.11 5.80
C THR A 75 3.00 12.65 6.93
N GLY A 76 4.32 12.62 6.68
CA GLY A 76 5.34 12.30 7.70
C GLY A 76 6.60 11.65 7.11
N LEU A 77 7.69 11.64 7.89
CA LEU A 77 8.90 10.88 7.55
C LEU A 77 8.58 9.38 7.70
N ASN A 78 8.67 8.59 6.62
CA ASN A 78 8.26 7.17 6.53
C ASN A 78 6.75 6.88 6.42
N ALA A 79 5.97 7.81 5.89
CA ALA A 79 4.54 7.62 5.70
C ALA A 79 4.26 6.62 4.55
N SER A 80 4.05 5.34 4.88
CA SER A 80 3.60 4.31 3.94
C SER A 80 2.18 3.87 4.28
N SER A 81 1.31 3.79 3.28
CA SER A 81 -0.07 3.32 3.42
C SER A 81 -0.27 1.87 2.98
N GLU A 82 0.81 1.15 2.71
CA GLU A 82 0.77 -0.25 2.26
C GLU A 82 -0.01 -1.14 3.25
N GLY A 83 0.29 -1.01 4.54
CA GLY A 83 -0.36 -1.79 5.59
C GLY A 83 -1.85 -1.49 5.74
N GLU A 84 -2.23 -0.22 5.65
CA GLU A 84 -3.64 0.21 5.70
C GLU A 84 -4.42 -0.30 4.48
N ILE A 85 -3.81 -0.24 3.30
CA ILE A 85 -4.40 -0.75 2.06
C ILE A 85 -4.59 -2.27 2.14
N ARG A 86 -3.63 -3.01 2.72
CA ARG A 86 -3.75 -4.46 2.91
C ARG A 86 -4.92 -4.82 3.83
N VAL A 87 -5.00 -4.19 5.01
CA VAL A 87 -6.12 -4.39 5.95
C VAL A 87 -7.46 -4.06 5.28
N PHE A 88 -7.50 -3.02 4.45
CA PHE A 88 -8.69 -2.66 3.69
C PHE A 88 -9.11 -3.73 2.68
N TYR A 89 -8.16 -4.28 1.91
CA TYR A 89 -8.43 -5.38 0.97
C TYR A 89 -8.90 -6.65 1.69
N ASP A 90 -8.30 -7.00 2.83
CA ASP A 90 -8.74 -8.14 3.65
C ASP A 90 -10.18 -7.92 4.16
N THR A 91 -10.50 -6.69 4.56
CA THR A 91 -11.85 -6.33 5.00
C THR A 91 -12.87 -6.46 3.87
N ILE A 92 -12.52 -6.03 2.65
CA ILE A 92 -13.38 -6.21 1.46
C ILE A 92 -13.57 -7.69 1.15
N ALA A 93 -12.50 -8.48 1.13
CA ALA A 93 -12.56 -9.91 0.84
C ALA A 93 -13.44 -10.66 1.86
N ALA A 94 -13.30 -10.31 3.15
CA ALA A 94 -14.14 -10.85 4.21
C ALA A 94 -15.63 -10.46 4.03
N LEU A 95 -15.91 -9.21 3.65
CA LEU A 95 -17.27 -8.74 3.38
C LEU A 95 -17.89 -9.44 2.16
N ALA A 96 -17.15 -9.55 1.06
CA ALA A 96 -17.58 -10.24 -0.15
C ALA A 96 -17.89 -11.71 0.15
N THR A 97 -17.00 -12.39 0.86
CA THR A 97 -17.20 -13.78 1.27
C THR A 97 -18.43 -13.92 2.18
N ARG A 98 -18.59 -13.03 3.16
CA ARG A 98 -19.72 -13.11 4.10
C ARG A 98 -21.06 -12.85 3.43
N LEU A 99 -21.13 -11.85 2.55
CA LEU A 99 -22.39 -11.38 1.96
C LEU A 99 -22.74 -12.11 0.67
N LEU A 100 -21.77 -12.33 -0.20
CA LEU A 100 -21.99 -12.81 -1.57
C LEU A 100 -21.80 -14.32 -1.72
N LYS A 101 -21.03 -14.99 -0.85
CA LYS A 101 -20.74 -16.43 -1.02
C LYS A 101 -22.01 -17.28 -1.08
N LYS A 102 -22.92 -17.09 -0.12
CA LYS A 102 -24.18 -17.84 -0.05
C LYS A 102 -25.14 -17.55 -1.22
N PRO A 103 -25.46 -16.30 -1.56
CA PRO A 103 -26.35 -16.02 -2.69
C PRO A 103 -25.73 -16.42 -4.03
N LEU A 104 -24.43 -16.20 -4.27
CA LEU A 104 -23.77 -16.65 -5.50
C LEU A 104 -23.79 -18.17 -5.64
N LYS A 105 -23.49 -18.90 -4.55
CA LYS A 105 -23.61 -20.36 -4.56
C LYS A 105 -25.01 -20.81 -4.93
N LYS A 106 -26.04 -20.20 -4.34
CA LYS A 106 -27.43 -20.54 -4.66
C LYS A 106 -27.78 -20.29 -6.13
N VAL A 107 -27.30 -19.20 -6.72
CA VAL A 107 -27.50 -18.91 -8.14
C VAL A 107 -26.77 -19.93 -9.00
N LEU A 108 -25.52 -20.27 -8.65
CA LEU A 108 -24.74 -21.27 -9.34
C LEU A 108 -25.43 -22.64 -9.30
N ASP A 109 -25.92 -23.07 -8.14
CA ASP A 109 -26.65 -24.34 -7.96
C ASP A 109 -27.92 -24.38 -8.84
N ILE A 110 -28.64 -23.26 -8.98
CA ILE A 110 -29.84 -23.16 -9.85
C ILE A 110 -29.44 -23.28 -11.32
N ILE A 111 -28.36 -22.63 -11.74
CA ILE A 111 -27.86 -22.70 -13.12
C ILE A 111 -27.44 -24.13 -13.44
N GLN A 112 -26.70 -24.79 -12.52
CA GLN A 112 -26.30 -26.19 -12.70
C GLN A 112 -27.52 -27.12 -12.81
N LEU A 113 -28.54 -26.93 -11.98
CA LEU A 113 -29.76 -27.73 -12.04
C LEU A 113 -30.53 -27.53 -13.36
N SER A 114 -30.49 -26.32 -13.93
CA SER A 114 -31.15 -26.00 -15.20
C SER A 114 -30.42 -26.58 -16.42
N GLU A 115 -29.09 -26.54 -16.43
CA GLU A 115 -28.27 -26.96 -17.58
C GLU A 115 -27.91 -28.45 -17.53
N PHE A 116 -27.55 -28.97 -16.35
CA PHE A 116 -27.04 -30.34 -16.18
C PHE A 116 -28.03 -31.29 -15.52
N GLY A 117 -29.10 -30.77 -14.90
CA GLY A 117 -30.11 -31.58 -14.20
C GLY A 117 -29.67 -32.11 -12.83
N ASP A 118 -28.39 -31.96 -12.47
CA ASP A 118 -27.80 -32.31 -11.18
C ASP A 118 -26.82 -31.21 -10.71
N ILE A 119 -26.52 -31.20 -9.42
CA ILE A 119 -25.55 -30.26 -8.82
C ILE A 119 -24.21 -31.00 -8.67
N ASP A 120 -23.18 -30.51 -9.35
CA ASP A 120 -21.82 -31.04 -9.27
C ASP A 120 -21.05 -30.29 -8.15
N PRO A 121 -20.62 -30.98 -7.07
CA PRO A 121 -19.88 -30.36 -5.99
C PRO A 121 -18.49 -29.85 -6.38
N ASP A 122 -17.94 -30.31 -7.50
CA ASP A 122 -16.61 -29.91 -7.97
C ASP A 122 -16.64 -28.54 -8.67
N ILE A 123 -17.81 -28.15 -9.21
CA ILE A 123 -17.99 -26.84 -9.85
C ILE A 123 -18.29 -25.80 -8.76
N THR A 124 -17.23 -25.10 -8.35
CA THR A 124 -17.30 -24.02 -7.36
C THR A 124 -16.71 -22.71 -7.89
N PHE A 125 -16.77 -21.66 -7.09
CA PHE A 125 -16.16 -20.39 -7.40
C PHE A 125 -15.34 -19.91 -6.20
N GLU A 126 -14.24 -19.23 -6.51
CA GLU A 126 -13.42 -18.52 -5.55
C GLU A 126 -13.36 -17.04 -5.92
N PHE A 127 -13.20 -16.18 -4.91
CA PHE A 127 -13.02 -14.75 -5.16
C PHE A 127 -11.54 -14.48 -5.43
N GLU A 128 -11.27 -13.73 -6.50
CA GLU A 128 -9.91 -13.28 -6.80
C GLU A 128 -9.38 -12.42 -5.64
N PRO A 129 -8.16 -12.68 -5.13
CA PRO A 129 -7.52 -11.80 -4.16
C PRO A 129 -7.36 -10.37 -4.72
N LEU A 130 -7.76 -9.37 -3.93
CA LEU A 130 -7.61 -7.96 -4.33
C LEU A 130 -6.16 -7.45 -4.20
N HIS A 131 -5.31 -8.18 -3.49
CA HIS A 131 -3.93 -7.79 -3.25
C HIS A 131 -3.00 -8.52 -4.21
N GLU A 132 -2.62 -7.83 -5.29
CA GLU A 132 -1.57 -8.30 -6.18
C GLU A 132 -0.20 -8.02 -5.57
N LEU A 133 0.66 -9.04 -5.51
CA LEU A 133 2.04 -8.89 -5.09
C LEU A 133 2.80 -8.08 -6.14
N THR A 134 3.64 -7.15 -5.69
CA THR A 134 4.53 -6.44 -6.61
C THR A 134 5.55 -7.40 -7.22
N ARG A 135 6.10 -7.06 -8.39
CA ARG A 135 7.15 -7.87 -9.04
C ARG A 135 8.35 -8.13 -8.12
N GLU A 136 8.69 -7.18 -7.26
CA GLU A 136 9.76 -7.31 -6.26
C GLU A 136 9.39 -8.30 -5.15
N GLN A 137 8.16 -8.24 -4.63
CA GLN A 137 7.67 -9.20 -3.64
C GLN A 137 7.63 -10.62 -4.22
N LEU A 138 7.17 -10.79 -5.46
CA LEU A 138 7.19 -12.07 -6.17
C LEU A 138 8.61 -12.61 -6.37
N ALA A 139 9.56 -11.75 -6.74
CA ALA A 139 10.96 -12.13 -6.88
C ALA A 139 11.56 -12.58 -5.54
N ASN A 140 11.23 -11.90 -4.44
CA ASN A 140 11.66 -12.28 -3.10
C ASN A 140 11.07 -13.63 -2.66
N ILE A 141 9.78 -13.86 -2.89
CA ILE A 141 9.13 -15.15 -2.58
C ILE A 141 9.84 -16.28 -3.33
N ARG A 142 10.04 -16.12 -4.65
CA ARG A 142 10.75 -17.13 -5.47
C ARG A 142 12.17 -17.39 -5.00
N LYS A 143 12.87 -16.34 -4.55
CA LYS A 143 14.21 -16.49 -3.97
C LYS A 143 14.15 -17.30 -2.67
N THR A 144 13.21 -17.00 -1.78
CA THR A 144 13.02 -17.74 -0.52
C THR A 144 12.59 -19.19 -0.77
N GLU A 145 11.77 -19.45 -1.78
CA GLU A 145 11.41 -20.81 -2.21
C GLU A 145 12.63 -21.58 -2.70
N ALA A 146 13.45 -20.98 -3.57
CA ALA A 146 14.69 -21.59 -4.03
C ALA A 146 15.68 -21.88 -2.89
N GLU A 147 15.82 -20.96 -1.93
CA GLU A 147 16.62 -21.18 -0.70
C GLU A 147 16.05 -22.34 0.13
N THR A 148 14.72 -22.43 0.23
CA THR A 148 14.03 -23.52 0.94
C THR A 148 14.28 -24.87 0.26
N ASP A 149 14.27 -24.92 -1.07
CA ASP A 149 14.57 -26.13 -1.83
C ASP A 149 16.01 -26.59 -1.63
N GLN A 150 16.96 -25.65 -1.67
CA GLN A 150 18.36 -25.94 -1.40
C GLN A 150 18.54 -26.52 0.01
N ILE A 151 17.80 -26.01 1.00
CA ILE A 151 17.82 -26.55 2.36
C ILE A 151 17.26 -27.98 2.37
N TYR A 152 16.12 -28.23 1.73
CA TYR A 152 15.53 -29.57 1.69
C TYR A 152 16.39 -30.58 0.92
N GLU A 153 17.04 -30.17 -0.17
CA GLU A 153 18.01 -30.98 -0.90
C GLU A 153 19.22 -31.31 -0.03
N SER A 154 19.78 -30.32 0.66
CA SER A 154 20.90 -30.54 1.59
C SER A 154 20.55 -31.45 2.77
N ALA A 155 19.29 -31.43 3.21
CA ALA A 155 18.76 -32.29 4.26
C ALA A 155 18.39 -33.70 3.74
N GLY A 156 18.42 -33.93 2.42
CA GLY A 156 18.02 -35.19 1.78
C GLY A 156 16.52 -35.47 1.83
N ALA A 157 15.69 -34.45 2.07
CA ALA A 157 14.23 -34.57 2.12
C ALA A 157 13.58 -34.45 0.73
N VAL A 158 14.24 -33.77 -0.21
CA VAL A 158 13.76 -33.53 -1.57
C VAL A 158 14.91 -33.73 -2.55
N THR A 159 14.62 -34.30 -3.73
CA THR A 159 15.59 -34.44 -4.82
C THR A 159 15.41 -33.40 -5.91
N ASN A 160 16.45 -33.13 -6.69
CA ASN A 160 16.40 -32.15 -7.79
C ASN A 160 15.25 -32.44 -8.79
N ASN A 161 14.94 -33.72 -9.04
CA ASN A 161 13.83 -34.10 -9.90
C ASN A 161 12.45 -33.73 -9.33
N GLU A 162 12.25 -33.85 -8.02
CA GLU A 162 10.99 -33.46 -7.35
C GLU A 162 10.82 -31.93 -7.34
N VAL A 163 11.91 -31.17 -7.18
CA VAL A 163 11.88 -29.71 -7.32
C VAL A 163 11.50 -29.31 -8.75
N ARG A 164 12.04 -29.99 -9.76
CA ARG A 164 11.71 -29.77 -11.18
C ARG A 164 10.25 -30.07 -11.48
N GLU A 165 9.71 -31.18 -10.96
CA GLU A 165 8.30 -31.54 -11.10
C GLU A 165 7.37 -30.48 -10.50
N ARG A 166 7.71 -29.99 -9.30
CA ARG A 166 6.96 -28.92 -8.66
C ARG A 166 7.00 -27.62 -9.47
N LEU A 167 8.18 -27.21 -9.95
CA LEU A 167 8.33 -26.00 -10.77
C LEU A 167 7.58 -26.08 -12.10
N ALA A 168 7.44 -27.26 -12.69
CA ALA A 168 6.70 -27.46 -13.93
C ALA A 168 5.18 -27.47 -13.73
N THR A 169 4.72 -27.93 -12.56
CA THR A 169 3.29 -28.07 -12.23
C THR A 169 2.70 -26.78 -11.64
N ALA A 170 3.52 -25.96 -10.98
CA ALA A 170 3.09 -24.72 -10.35
C ALA A 170 2.53 -23.69 -11.38
N PRO A 171 1.30 -23.18 -11.22
CA PRO A 171 0.69 -22.22 -12.16
C PRO A 171 1.37 -20.85 -12.21
N ASP A 172 2.00 -20.45 -11.10
CA ASP A 172 2.68 -19.17 -10.88
C ASP A 172 4.19 -19.21 -11.16
N SER A 173 4.69 -20.40 -11.52
CA SER A 173 6.08 -20.64 -11.90
C SER A 173 6.34 -20.16 -13.33
N PRO A 174 7.48 -19.49 -13.59
CA PRO A 174 7.94 -19.19 -14.95
C PRO A 174 8.14 -20.44 -15.83
N TYR A 175 8.24 -21.61 -15.21
CA TYR A 175 8.53 -22.89 -15.85
C TYR A 175 7.29 -23.79 -15.96
N SER A 176 6.09 -23.23 -15.72
CA SER A 176 4.83 -23.96 -15.83
C SER A 176 4.65 -24.57 -17.23
N GLY A 177 4.32 -25.86 -17.30
CA GLY A 177 4.05 -26.56 -18.56
C GLY A 177 5.28 -27.05 -19.32
N ILE A 178 6.47 -27.05 -18.72
CA ILE A 178 7.63 -27.74 -19.29
C ILE A 178 7.36 -29.25 -19.30
N ASP A 179 7.60 -29.88 -20.45
CA ASP A 179 7.56 -31.34 -20.58
C ASP A 179 8.77 -31.96 -19.88
N LEU A 180 8.50 -32.77 -18.86
CA LEU A 180 9.50 -33.44 -18.04
C LEU A 180 9.83 -34.85 -18.55
N SER A 181 9.20 -35.31 -19.63
CA SER A 181 9.38 -36.68 -20.16
C SER A 181 10.71 -36.92 -20.89
N GLY A 182 11.48 -35.87 -21.17
CA GLY A 182 12.82 -35.98 -21.73
C GLY A 182 13.88 -36.30 -20.68
N GLU A 183 14.76 -37.26 -20.97
CA GLU A 183 15.99 -37.46 -20.19
C GLU A 183 16.82 -36.17 -20.23
N ILE A 184 17.27 -35.69 -19.07
CA ILE A 184 18.25 -34.60 -19.02
C ILE A 184 19.58 -35.21 -19.43
N GLU A 185 20.06 -34.90 -20.63
CA GLU A 185 21.48 -35.06 -20.93
C GLU A 185 22.24 -33.97 -20.17
N ILE A 186 22.74 -34.31 -18.98
CA ILE A 186 23.78 -33.52 -18.34
C ILE A 186 25.05 -33.85 -19.11
N ASP A 187 25.43 -32.97 -20.03
CA ASP A 187 26.71 -33.08 -20.72
C ASP A 187 27.81 -32.72 -19.72
N ASP A 188 28.31 -33.72 -18.99
CA ASP A 188 29.46 -33.58 -18.09
C ASP A 188 30.79 -33.33 -18.86
N THR A 189 30.75 -33.11 -20.19
CA THR A 189 31.95 -32.88 -21.02
C THR A 189 32.32 -31.40 -21.18
N GLU A 190 32.36 -30.62 -20.10
CA GLU A 190 33.38 -29.57 -20.01
C GLU A 190 34.62 -30.15 -19.33
N GLU A 191 35.33 -30.98 -20.10
CA GLU A 191 36.72 -31.33 -19.84
C GLU A 191 37.51 -30.02 -19.82
N ASN A 192 37.78 -29.53 -18.60
CA ASN A 192 38.63 -28.37 -18.34
C ASN A 192 39.90 -28.53 -19.20
N PRO A 193 40.13 -27.71 -20.24
CA PRO A 193 41.20 -27.96 -21.18
C PRO A 193 42.52 -27.97 -20.39
N PRO A 194 43.44 -28.92 -20.64
CA PRO A 194 44.69 -28.96 -19.92
C PRO A 194 45.39 -27.61 -20.08
N GLN A 195 45.54 -26.86 -18.99
CA GLN A 195 46.44 -25.73 -18.94
C GLN A 195 47.85 -26.31 -19.05
N ASP A 196 48.36 -26.43 -20.27
CA ASP A 196 49.76 -26.78 -20.51
C ASP A 196 50.63 -25.69 -19.85
N PRO A 197 51.43 -26.01 -18.82
CA PRO A 197 52.27 -25.04 -18.12
C PRO A 197 53.35 -24.41 -19.00
N ASN A 198 53.55 -24.89 -20.23
CA ASN A 198 54.61 -24.47 -21.14
C ASN A 198 54.13 -23.85 -22.46
N ALA A 199 52.85 -23.50 -22.59
CA ALA A 199 52.40 -22.71 -23.74
C ALA A 199 52.96 -21.28 -23.66
N TYR A 200 53.99 -20.99 -24.45
CA TYR A 200 54.50 -19.62 -24.60
C TYR A 200 53.40 -18.73 -25.19
N PRO A 201 53.16 -17.52 -24.65
CA PRO A 201 52.18 -16.61 -25.22
C PRO A 201 52.68 -16.17 -26.60
N GLU A 202 51.94 -16.49 -27.66
CA GLU A 202 52.18 -15.92 -28.97
C GLU A 202 51.98 -14.41 -28.90
N ALA A 203 53.08 -13.67 -28.96
CA ALA A 203 53.06 -12.23 -29.09
C ALA A 203 52.56 -11.90 -30.51
N ASP A 204 51.33 -11.41 -30.61
CA ASP A 204 50.77 -10.91 -31.87
C ASP A 204 51.52 -9.63 -32.29
N PHE A 205 52.53 -9.82 -33.13
CA PHE A 205 53.22 -8.79 -33.87
C PHE A 205 52.75 -8.79 -35.32
N THR A 206 51.56 -8.24 -35.58
CA THR A 206 51.23 -7.74 -36.92
C THR A 206 50.63 -6.33 -36.91
N GLN A 207 51.55 -5.35 -37.03
CA GLN A 207 51.51 -4.14 -37.91
C GLN A 207 50.29 -3.21 -37.79
N ARG A 208 50.36 -2.00 -37.21
CA ARG A 208 51.06 -0.76 -37.66
C ARG A 208 50.78 -0.39 -39.12
N GLY A 209 49.95 0.63 -39.35
CA GLY A 209 49.85 1.32 -40.64
C GLY A 209 48.56 2.14 -40.80
N ASP A 210 48.73 3.46 -40.70
CA ASP A 210 47.86 4.60 -41.08
C ASP A 210 46.57 4.92 -40.30
#